data_AF-A0A2D4FSC2-F1
#
_entry.id   AF-A0A2D4FSC2-F1
#
_cell.length_a   1.000
_cell.length_b   1.000
_cell.length_c   1.000
_cell.angle_alpha   90.00
_cell.angle_beta   90.00
_cell.angle_gamma   90.00
#
_symmetry.space_group_name_H-M   'P 1'
#
loop_
_entity.id
_entity.type
_entity.pdbx_description
1 polymer ?
#
loop_
_entity_poly.entity_id
_entity_poly.type
_entity_poly.pdbx_seq_one_letter_code
_entity_poly.pdbx_strand_id
1 'polypeptide(L)'
;MTFNRWPSSTVNSTSSGRWGVNLLVGTENGLMLLDRSGQGKVYSLINRRRFQQMDVLEGLNLLTTISGKRNKLRVYYLSWLRNKILHNDPEVEKKQGWTTVGDMEGCIHYRVVKYERIKFLVIALKSSVEVYAWAPKPYHKFMAFKSFADLPHRPLLVE
;
A
#
# COMPACT_ATOMS: atom_id res chain seq x y z
N MET A 1 24.77 31.72 2.79
CA MET A 1 23.61 30.84 3.09
C MET A 1 23.05 30.33 1.77
N THR A 2 23.54 29.18 1.31
CA THR A 2 23.09 28.53 0.08
C THR A 2 21.91 27.63 0.40
N PHE A 3 20.72 28.04 -0.02
CA PHE A 3 19.55 27.16 -0.10
C PHE A 3 19.90 26.07 -1.12
N ASN A 4 20.16 24.84 -0.65
CA ASN A 4 20.37 23.71 -1.56
C ASN A 4 19.05 23.45 -2.28
N ARG A 5 19.01 23.89 -3.54
CA ARG A 5 17.97 23.57 -4.51
C ARG A 5 17.81 22.04 -4.58
N TRP A 6 16.57 21.62 -4.39
CA TRP A 6 16.07 20.32 -4.80
C TRP A 6 16.59 19.98 -6.21
N PRO A 7 17.04 18.73 -6.48
CA PRO A 7 17.29 18.34 -7.85
C PRO A 7 15.99 18.50 -8.63
N SER A 8 16.06 19.30 -9.68
CA SER A 8 14.98 19.63 -10.60
C SER A 8 14.60 18.42 -11.46
N SER A 9 14.01 17.43 -10.83
CA SER A 9 13.15 16.42 -11.45
C SER A 9 11.93 16.31 -10.54
N THR A 10 10.83 16.92 -10.97
CA THR A 10 9.53 16.85 -10.31
C THR A 10 9.24 15.38 -9.95
N VAL A 11 9.34 15.02 -8.67
CA VAL A 11 8.90 13.70 -8.19
C VAL A 11 7.38 13.73 -8.30
N ASN A 12 6.85 13.23 -9.41
CA ASN A 12 5.41 13.05 -9.58
C ASN A 12 4.96 11.95 -8.60
N SER A 13 4.61 12.35 -7.38
CA SER A 13 4.04 11.47 -6.37
C SER A 13 2.61 11.13 -6.76
N THR A 14 2.34 9.86 -7.01
CA THR A 14 1.00 9.36 -7.34
C THR A 14 0.21 8.98 -6.10
N SER A 15 0.89 8.68 -4.99
CA SER A 15 0.27 8.34 -3.71
C SER A 15 1.22 8.58 -2.53
N SER A 16 0.66 8.85 -1.36
CA SER A 16 1.44 9.02 -0.13
C SER A 16 0.73 8.42 1.08
N GLY A 17 1.49 7.95 2.06
CA GLY A 17 0.97 7.44 3.32
C GLY A 17 1.94 7.74 4.47
N ARG A 18 1.41 7.99 5.67
CA ARG A 18 2.22 8.23 6.87
C ARG A 18 2.48 6.93 7.61
N TRP A 19 3.70 6.72 8.06
CA TRP A 19 4.08 5.61 8.93
C TRP A 19 4.89 6.15 10.11
N GLY A 20 4.20 6.44 11.21
CA GLY A 20 4.71 7.26 12.30
C GLY A 20 5.14 8.63 11.79
N VAL A 21 6.39 9.01 12.09
CA VAL A 21 6.98 10.27 11.61
C VAL A 21 7.43 10.20 10.15
N ASN A 22 7.58 9.01 9.57
CA ASN A 22 8.09 8.82 8.22
C ASN A 22 6.99 8.96 7.17
N LEU A 23 7.37 9.40 5.98
CA LEU A 23 6.46 9.52 4.84
C LEU A 23 6.82 8.46 3.80
N LEU A 24 5.86 7.59 3.47
CA LEU A 24 5.94 6.68 2.34
C LEU A 24 5.42 7.39 1.10
N VAL A 25 6.23 7.42 0.05
CA VAL A 25 5.92 8.06 -1.23
C VAL A 25 5.90 7.00 -2.32
N GLY A 26 4.72 6.79 -2.89
CA GLY A 26 4.52 5.95 -4.07
C GLY A 26 4.71 6.78 -5.33
N THR A 27 5.51 6.28 -6.26
CA THR A 27 5.77 6.90 -7.56
C THR A 27 5.48 5.91 -8.68
N GLU A 28 5.61 6.36 -9.92
CA GLU A 28 5.55 5.46 -11.10
C GLU A 28 6.69 4.44 -11.15
N ASN A 29 7.82 4.76 -10.52
CA ASN A 29 9.04 3.97 -10.59
C ASN A 29 9.31 3.15 -9.33
N GLY A 30 8.63 3.43 -8.22
CA GLY A 30 8.90 2.73 -6.98
C GLY A 30 8.24 3.31 -5.74
N LEU A 31 8.55 2.69 -4.60
CA LEU A 31 8.19 3.13 -3.25
C LEU A 31 9.42 3.68 -2.55
N MET A 32 9.31 4.87 -2.00
CA MET A 32 10.36 5.53 -1.22
C MET A 32 9.88 5.83 0.20
N LEU A 33 10.80 5.82 1.15
CA LEU A 33 10.59 6.32 2.51
C LEU A 33 11.40 7.60 2.69
N LEU A 34 10.73 8.67 3.09
CA LEU A 34 11.35 9.88 3.61
C LEU A 34 11.36 9.80 5.14
N ASP A 35 12.55 9.69 5.70
CA ASP A 35 12.78 9.72 7.14
C ASP A 35 12.80 11.16 7.65
N ARG A 36 11.78 11.54 8.40
CA ARG A 36 11.67 12.88 9.01
C ARG A 36 12.11 12.92 10.47
N SER A 37 12.61 11.80 11.02
CA SER A 37 13.10 11.73 12.39
C SER A 37 14.52 12.30 12.57
N GLY A 38 15.25 12.48 11.46
CA GLY A 38 16.63 12.98 11.45
C GLY A 38 16.93 13.90 10.27
N GLN A 39 18.01 13.62 9.52
CA GLN A 39 18.54 14.49 8.45
C GLN A 39 17.69 14.58 7.17
N GLY A 40 16.46 14.04 7.14
CA GLY A 40 15.63 14.05 5.93
C GLY A 40 16.08 13.03 4.86
N LYS A 41 16.67 11.90 5.27
CA LYS A 41 17.17 10.89 4.33
C LYS A 41 16.03 10.23 3.56
N VAL A 42 16.29 9.93 2.28
CA VAL A 42 15.35 9.21 1.41
C VAL A 42 15.90 7.81 1.14
N TYR A 43 15.09 6.79 1.41
CA TYR A 43 15.41 5.39 1.19
C TYR A 43 14.51 4.80 0.10
N SER A 44 15.09 4.18 -0.92
CA SER A 44 14.31 3.41 -1.88
C SER A 44 13.97 2.03 -1.30
N LEU A 45 12.69 1.71 -1.23
CA LEU A 45 12.19 0.45 -0.66
C LEU A 45 11.87 -0.59 -1.73
N ILE A 46 11.22 -0.16 -2.82
CA ILE A 46 10.78 -1.02 -3.93
C ILE A 46 11.05 -0.28 -5.23
N ASN A 47 11.77 -0.92 -6.14
CA ASN A 47 12.11 -0.36 -7.44
C ASN A 47 11.27 -0.99 -8.57
N ARG A 48 11.15 -0.29 -9.69
CA ARG A 48 10.53 -0.74 -10.95
C ARG A 48 9.08 -1.18 -10.81
N ARG A 49 8.32 -0.53 -9.92
CA ARG A 49 6.90 -0.80 -9.72
C ARG A 49 6.15 0.49 -9.44
N ARG A 50 5.14 0.79 -10.25
CA ARG A 50 4.21 1.92 -10.02
C ARG A 50 3.34 1.68 -8.79
N PHE A 51 3.14 2.72 -7.98
CA PHE A 51 2.20 2.73 -6.86
C PHE A 51 1.12 3.80 -7.10
N GLN A 52 -0.09 3.37 -7.45
CA GLN A 52 -1.18 4.27 -7.80
C GLN A 52 -1.95 4.77 -6.57
N GLN A 53 -2.18 3.88 -5.61
CA GLN A 53 -2.86 4.19 -4.36
C GLN A 53 -2.19 3.43 -3.23
N MET A 54 -2.10 4.03 -2.04
CA MET A 54 -1.45 3.45 -0.88
C MET A 54 -2.12 3.90 0.41
N ASP A 55 -2.32 2.97 1.36
CA ASP A 55 -2.86 3.24 2.68
C ASP A 55 -2.07 2.47 3.74
N VAL A 56 -1.63 3.19 4.78
CA VAL A 56 -0.90 2.60 5.90
C VAL A 56 -1.89 2.19 6.98
N LEU A 57 -1.90 0.90 7.30
CA LEU A 57 -2.70 0.31 8.37
C LEU A 57 -1.78 0.00 9.55
N GLU A 58 -1.39 1.04 10.29
CA GLU A 58 -0.40 0.94 11.38
C GLU A 58 -0.78 -0.10 12.43
N GLY A 59 -2.05 -0.13 12.85
CA GLY A 59 -2.56 -1.11 13.83
C GLY A 59 -2.54 -2.56 13.35
N LEU A 60 -2.30 -2.82 12.05
CA LEU A 60 -2.07 -4.15 11.50
C LEU A 60 -0.61 -4.37 11.05
N ASN A 61 0.22 -3.33 11.09
CA ASN A 61 1.58 -3.33 10.55
C ASN A 61 1.63 -3.63 9.02
N LEU A 62 0.66 -3.09 8.27
CA LEU A 62 0.49 -3.33 6.83
C LEU A 62 0.47 -2.04 6.01
N LEU A 63 0.95 -2.12 4.78
CA LEU A 63 0.78 -1.11 3.72
C LEU A 63 -0.04 -1.74 2.60
N THR A 64 -1.28 -1.31 2.43
CA THR A 64 -2.14 -1.73 1.31
C THR A 64 -1.85 -0.85 0.10
N THR A 65 -1.84 -1.42 -1.10
CA THR A 65 -1.48 -0.69 -2.32
C THR A 65 -2.26 -1.18 -3.55
N ILE A 66 -2.58 -0.27 -4.46
CA ILE A 66 -2.78 -0.61 -5.88
C ILE A 66 -1.45 -0.36 -6.58
N SER A 67 -0.84 -1.42 -7.12
CA SER A 67 0.51 -1.31 -7.68
C SER A 67 0.77 -2.21 -8.89
N GLY A 68 1.81 -1.85 -9.65
CA GLY A 68 2.26 -2.56 -10.85
C GLY A 68 1.43 -2.25 -12.10
N LYS A 69 1.87 -2.79 -13.24
CA LYS A 69 1.27 -2.51 -14.56
C LYS A 69 -0.20 -2.93 -14.67
N ARG A 70 -0.59 -4.01 -13.98
CA ARG A 70 -1.95 -4.56 -13.99
C ARG A 70 -2.83 -4.06 -12.84
N ASN A 71 -2.37 -3.05 -12.09
CA ASN A 71 -3.09 -2.48 -10.94
C ASN A 71 -3.59 -3.57 -9.97
N LYS A 72 -2.67 -4.42 -9.51
CA LYS A 72 -3.00 -5.47 -8.53
C LYS A 72 -3.05 -4.87 -7.13
N LEU A 73 -3.97 -5.37 -6.31
CA LEU A 73 -3.99 -5.05 -4.88
C LEU A 73 -2.93 -5.89 -4.16
N ARG A 74 -1.98 -5.21 -3.53
CA ARG A 74 -0.90 -5.84 -2.73
C ARG A 74 -0.85 -5.25 -1.34
N VAL A 75 -0.60 -6.13 -0.38
CA VAL A 75 -0.39 -5.78 1.02
C VAL A 75 1.06 -6.09 1.35
N TYR A 76 1.82 -5.07 1.77
CA TYR A 76 3.20 -5.18 2.21
C TYR A 76 3.26 -5.17 3.74
N TYR A 77 4.12 -5.99 4.32
CA TYR A 77 4.41 -5.91 5.76
C TYR A 77 5.32 -4.71 6.03
N LEU A 78 4.88 -3.80 6.90
CA LEU A 78 5.68 -2.64 7.28
C LEU A 78 6.96 -3.05 8.00
N SER A 79 6.93 -4.12 8.84
CA SER A 79 8.15 -4.67 9.44
C SER A 79 9.18 -5.10 8.39
N TRP A 80 8.74 -5.70 7.29
CA TRP A 80 9.63 -6.09 6.20
C TRP A 80 10.22 -4.88 5.47
N LEU A 81 9.41 -3.85 5.20
CA LEU A 81 9.90 -2.58 4.64
C LEU A 81 10.88 -1.89 5.59
N ARG A 82 10.67 -1.97 6.91
CA ARG A 82 11.59 -1.43 7.92
C ARG A 82 12.94 -2.12 7.85
N ASN A 83 12.90 -3.45 7.73
CA ASN A 83 14.11 -4.27 7.72
C ASN A 83 14.98 -3.98 6.49
N LYS A 84 14.40 -3.63 5.35
CA LYS A 84 15.15 -3.18 4.16
C LYS A 84 16.01 -1.93 4.37
N ILE A 85 15.73 -1.14 5.40
CA ILE A 85 16.51 0.06 5.70
C ILE A 85 17.52 -0.25 6.80
N LEU A 86 17.04 -0.87 7.89
CA LEU A 86 17.85 -1.10 9.08
C LEU A 86 18.79 -2.32 8.94
N HIS A 87 18.45 -3.29 8.09
CA HIS A 87 19.18 -4.55 7.91
C HIS A 87 19.40 -5.31 9.24
N ASN A 88 18.41 -5.27 10.14
CA ASN A 88 18.53 -5.80 11.49
C ASN A 88 18.31 -7.32 11.57
N ASP A 89 17.54 -7.90 10.64
CA ASP A 89 17.14 -9.31 10.68
C ASP A 89 17.35 -10.00 9.30
N PRO A 90 18.36 -10.88 9.16
CA PRO A 90 18.62 -11.62 7.93
C PRO A 90 17.50 -12.60 7.52
N GLU A 91 16.70 -13.08 8.48
CA GLU A 91 15.63 -14.05 8.22
C GLU A 91 14.40 -13.41 7.59
N VAL A 92 14.18 -12.11 7.84
CA VAL A 92 13.09 -11.34 7.24
C VAL A 92 13.35 -11.10 5.75
N GLU A 93 14.61 -10.97 5.32
CA GLU A 93 14.97 -10.78 3.91
C GLU A 93 14.68 -12.01 3.04
N LYS A 94 14.80 -13.21 3.62
CA LYS A 94 14.49 -14.48 2.94
C LYS A 94 13.00 -14.69 2.72
N LYS A 95 12.14 -13.96 3.44
CA LYS A 95 10.67 -14.11 3.37
C LYS A 95 10.05 -13.15 2.37
N GLN A 96 8.96 -13.60 1.73
CA GLN A 96 8.16 -12.73 0.89
C GLN A 96 7.47 -11.64 1.73
N GLY A 97 7.90 -10.40 1.57
CA GLY A 97 7.40 -9.25 2.34
C GLY A 97 6.03 -8.70 1.95
N TRP A 98 5.32 -9.38 1.05
CA TRP A 98 4.02 -8.94 0.55
C TRP A 98 3.14 -10.10 0.15
N THR A 99 1.84 -9.86 0.12
CA THR A 99 0.83 -10.79 -0.41
C THR A 99 -0.15 -10.06 -1.31
N THR A 100 -0.80 -10.78 -2.22
CA THR A 100 -1.92 -10.25 -3.01
C THR A 100 -3.22 -10.49 -2.26
N VAL A 101 -4.17 -9.56 -2.41
CA VAL A 101 -5.54 -9.76 -1.94
C VAL A 101 -6.35 -10.31 -3.11
N GLY A 102 -6.74 -11.58 -3.02
CA GLY A 102 -7.34 -12.29 -4.15
C GLY A 102 -6.40 -12.42 -5.35
N ASP A 103 -6.97 -12.78 -6.49
CA ASP A 103 -6.29 -12.81 -7.80
C ASP A 103 -6.94 -11.85 -8.79
N MET A 104 -7.30 -10.66 -8.31
CA MET A 104 -7.97 -9.63 -9.08
C MET A 104 -6.97 -8.65 -9.71
N GLU A 105 -7.28 -8.21 -10.93
CA GLU A 105 -6.51 -7.24 -11.72
C GLU A 105 -7.38 -6.06 -12.10
N GLY A 106 -6.74 -4.92 -12.42
CA GLY A 106 -7.48 -3.73 -12.80
C GLY A 106 -8.23 -3.07 -11.64
N CYS A 107 -7.70 -3.18 -10.42
CA CYS A 107 -8.23 -2.43 -9.27
C CYS A 107 -8.20 -0.94 -9.59
N ILE A 108 -9.37 -0.32 -9.51
CA ILE A 108 -9.55 1.10 -9.83
C ILE A 108 -9.29 1.91 -8.58
N HIS A 109 -9.88 1.48 -7.48
CA HIS A 109 -9.79 2.13 -6.18
C HIS A 109 -10.06 1.09 -5.09
N TYR A 110 -9.60 1.35 -3.87
CA TYR A 110 -10.08 0.64 -2.68
C TYR A 110 -10.29 1.60 -1.52
N ARG A 111 -11.09 1.20 -0.54
CA ARG A 111 -11.25 1.91 0.73
C ARG A 111 -11.21 0.91 1.87
N VAL A 112 -10.46 1.23 2.91
CA VAL A 112 -10.49 0.46 4.15
C VAL A 112 -11.53 1.08 5.07
N VAL A 113 -12.53 0.28 5.45
CA VAL A 113 -13.64 0.69 6.31
C VAL A 113 -13.56 -0.10 7.61
N LYS A 114 -13.70 0.57 8.74
CA LYS A 114 -13.77 -0.09 10.04
C LYS A 114 -15.23 -0.20 10.46
N TYR A 115 -15.67 -1.41 10.78
CA TYR A 115 -16.96 -1.65 11.40
C TYR A 115 -16.75 -2.53 12.64
N GLU A 116 -17.12 -2.01 13.80
CA GLU A 116 -16.81 -2.60 15.11
C GLU A 116 -15.31 -2.93 15.26
N ARG A 117 -14.98 -4.20 15.53
CA ARG A 117 -13.61 -4.71 15.68
C ARG A 117 -13.01 -5.22 14.36
N ILE A 118 -13.77 -5.21 13.28
CA ILE A 118 -13.38 -5.78 11.98
C ILE A 118 -13.01 -4.66 11.01
N LYS A 119 -11.94 -4.88 10.25
CA LYS A 119 -11.57 -4.00 9.13
C LYS A 119 -12.00 -4.67 7.83
N PHE A 120 -12.71 -3.93 7.00
CA PHE A 120 -13.12 -4.34 5.67
C PHE A 120 -12.31 -3.58 4.64
N LEU A 121 -11.90 -4.29 3.60
CA LEU A 121 -11.23 -3.76 2.43
C LEU A 121 -12.22 -3.86 1.28
N VAL A 122 -12.79 -2.71 0.91
CA VAL A 122 -13.75 -2.58 -0.20
C VAL A 122 -12.98 -2.20 -1.44
N ILE A 123 -13.10 -2.98 -2.50
CA ILE A 123 -12.28 -2.86 -3.70
C ILE A 123 -13.21 -2.66 -4.89
N ALA A 124 -13.00 -1.57 -5.63
CA ALA A 124 -13.73 -1.26 -6.84
C ALA A 124 -12.96 -1.75 -8.08
N LEU A 125 -13.63 -2.59 -8.86
CA LEU A 125 -13.22 -3.01 -10.20
C LEU A 125 -14.08 -2.30 -11.25
N LYS A 126 -13.85 -2.63 -12.53
CA LYS A 126 -14.58 -2.03 -13.68
C LYS A 126 -16.09 -2.26 -13.60
N SER A 127 -16.50 -3.47 -13.25
CA SER A 127 -17.91 -3.92 -13.26
C SER A 127 -18.29 -4.70 -11.99
N SER A 128 -17.45 -4.67 -10.96
CA SER A 128 -17.73 -5.34 -9.70
C SER A 128 -17.14 -4.60 -8.50
N VAL A 129 -17.68 -4.90 -7.32
CA VAL A 129 -17.12 -4.49 -6.04
C VAL A 129 -16.86 -5.73 -5.21
N GLU A 130 -15.62 -5.89 -4.75
CA GLU A 130 -15.22 -6.98 -3.88
C GLU A 130 -15.03 -6.45 -2.45
N VAL A 131 -15.50 -7.20 -1.47
CA VAL A 131 -15.36 -6.88 -0.05
C VAL A 131 -14.58 -8.00 0.62
N TYR A 132 -13.46 -7.64 1.23
CA TYR A 132 -12.64 -8.54 2.02
C TYR A 132 -12.67 -8.13 3.50
N ALA A 133 -12.73 -9.09 4.41
CA ALA A 133 -12.63 -8.86 5.85
C ALA A 133 -11.24 -9.23 6.35
N TRP A 134 -10.70 -8.45 7.29
CA TRP A 134 -9.46 -8.80 7.98
C TRP A 134 -9.68 -9.98 8.91
N ALA A 135 -8.99 -11.09 8.67
CA ALA A 135 -8.98 -12.24 9.56
C ALA A 135 -7.79 -12.15 10.53
N PRO A 136 -8.02 -12.28 11.86
CA PRO A 136 -6.94 -12.32 12.84
C PRO A 136 -6.11 -13.60 12.70
N LYS A 137 -5.15 -13.80 13.62
CA LYS A 137 -4.40 -15.06 13.68
C LYS A 137 -5.37 -16.25 13.84
N PRO A 138 -5.11 -17.40 13.22
CA PRO A 138 -3.85 -17.76 12.52
C PRO A 138 -3.72 -17.24 11.09
N TYR A 139 -4.78 -16.75 10.47
CA TYR A 139 -4.79 -16.40 9.05
C TYR A 139 -4.02 -15.10 8.73
N HIS A 140 -4.17 -14.08 9.57
CA HIS A 140 -3.45 -12.79 9.47
C HIS A 140 -3.47 -12.19 8.05
N LYS A 141 -4.64 -12.20 7.40
CA LYS A 141 -4.81 -11.72 6.02
C LYS A 141 -6.24 -11.27 5.75
N PHE A 142 -6.41 -10.53 4.65
CA PHE A 142 -7.73 -10.20 4.12
C PHE A 142 -8.35 -11.43 3.44
N MET A 143 -9.54 -11.82 3.90
CA MET A 143 -10.31 -12.96 3.41
C MET A 143 -11.54 -12.46 2.65
N ALA A 144 -11.90 -13.13 1.56
CA ALA A 144 -13.11 -12.76 0.81
C ALA A 144 -14.34 -12.84 1.73
N PHE A 145 -15.16 -11.79 1.70
CA PHE A 145 -16.36 -11.69 2.52
C PHE A 145 -17.62 -11.60 1.65
N LYS A 146 -17.62 -10.72 0.66
CA LYS A 146 -18.76 -10.55 -0.25
C LYS A 146 -18.30 -9.99 -1.59
N SER A 147 -18.95 -10.43 -2.67
CA SER A 147 -18.75 -9.89 -4.02
C SER A 147 -20.07 -9.32 -4.54
N PHE A 148 -19.99 -8.22 -5.28
CA PHE A 148 -21.08 -7.62 -6.04
C PHE A 148 -20.63 -7.58 -7.50
N ALA A 149 -21.06 -8.56 -8.29
CA ALA A 149 -20.75 -8.67 -9.71
C ALA A 149 -21.82 -7.98 -10.58
N ASP A 150 -21.51 -7.84 -11.87
CA ASP A 150 -22.42 -7.38 -12.93
C ASP A 150 -23.11 -6.04 -12.64
N LEU A 151 -22.34 -5.08 -12.10
CA LEU A 151 -22.85 -3.75 -11.81
C LEU A 151 -23.20 -3.02 -13.12
N PRO A 152 -24.42 -2.47 -13.27
CA PRO A 152 -24.85 -1.77 -14.49
C PRO A 152 -24.05 -0.48 -14.72
N HIS A 153 -23.51 0.10 -13.64
CA HIS A 153 -22.70 1.30 -13.66
C HIS A 153 -21.36 1.06 -12.96
N ARG A 154 -20.33 1.78 -13.42
CA ARG A 154 -19.00 1.74 -12.81
C ARG A 154 -19.10 2.25 -11.36
N PRO A 155 -18.49 1.56 -10.39
CA PRO A 155 -18.43 2.05 -9.02
C PRO A 155 -17.79 3.44 -8.95
N LEU A 156 -18.44 4.36 -8.23
CA LEU A 156 -17.95 5.71 -7.98
C LEU A 156 -17.42 5.83 -6.55
N LEU A 157 -16.38 6.64 -6.38
CA LEU A 157 -15.92 7.04 -5.06
C LEU A 157 -16.86 8.13 -4.54
N VAL A 158 -17.47 7.89 -3.38
CA VAL A 158 -18.22 8.89 -2.62
C VAL A 158 -17.39 9.22 -1.38
N GLU A 159 -17.16 10.51 -1.13
CA GLU A 159 -16.34 10.97 -0.01
C GLU A 159 -17.03 10.75 1.34
#